data_AF-A0A9D7HBQ3-F1
#
_entry.id   AF-A0A9D7HBQ3-F1
#
_cell.length_a   1.000
_cell.length_b   1.000
_cell.length_c   1.000
_cell.angle_alpha   90.00
_cell.angle_beta   90.00
_cell.angle_gamma   90.00
#
_symmetry.space_group_name_H-M   'P 1'
#
loop_
_entity.id
_entity.type
_entity.pdbx_description
1 polymer ?
#
loop_
_entity_poly.entity_id
_entity_poly.type
_entity_poly.pdbx_seq_one_letter_code
_entity_poly.pdbx_strand_id
1 'polypeptide(L)'
;MKHGVLLAIFLLSSCAMPQYVSKGTQNGVEIAYRWNHPVGKPSELWLRLKNTTEQDKHLDLGIDLYYQGRTLEMFEADTCLRAGQLLNGKLNGIYFIPERVTTAQIKDGSAEVETTRTLIEPASCP
;
A
#
# COMPACT_ATOMS: atom_id res chain seq x y z
N MET A 1 55.08 12.18 -13.36
CA MET A 1 54.13 11.76 -14.42
C MET A 1 52.92 11.11 -13.75
N LYS A 2 51.73 11.44 -14.23
CA LYS A 2 50.43 11.34 -13.55
C LYS A 2 50.00 9.88 -13.29
N HIS A 3 49.61 9.58 -12.05
CA HIS A 3 48.95 8.32 -11.68
C HIS A 3 47.44 8.48 -11.92
N GLY A 4 46.93 7.88 -13.00
CA GLY A 4 45.50 7.83 -13.29
C GLY A 4 44.88 6.61 -12.63
N VAL A 5 44.22 6.80 -11.48
CA VAL A 5 43.36 5.77 -10.88
C VAL A 5 41.97 5.92 -11.49
N LEU A 6 41.62 5.01 -12.40
CA LEU A 6 40.28 4.89 -12.95
C LEU A 6 39.38 4.21 -11.90
N LEU A 7 38.52 4.99 -11.24
CA LEU A 7 37.50 4.47 -10.33
C LEU A 7 36.30 4.01 -11.17
N ALA A 8 36.18 2.70 -11.38
CA ALA A 8 35.02 2.09 -12.03
C ALA A 8 33.81 2.13 -11.08
N ILE A 9 32.86 3.03 -11.34
CA ILE A 9 31.57 3.09 -10.64
C ILE A 9 30.69 1.98 -11.23
N PHE A 10 30.61 0.85 -10.53
CA PHE A 10 29.58 -0.17 -10.75
C PHE A 10 28.22 0.40 -10.34
N LEU A 11 27.43 0.85 -11.31
CA LEU A 11 26.02 1.14 -11.15
C LEU A 11 25.26 -0.18 -10.94
N LEU A 12 25.21 -0.65 -9.70
CA LEU A 12 24.28 -1.69 -9.27
C LEU A 12 22.86 -1.11 -9.38
N SER A 13 22.20 -1.40 -10.50
CA SER A 13 20.75 -1.25 -10.64
C SER A 13 20.10 -2.27 -9.71
N SER A 14 19.98 -1.90 -8.43
CA SER A 14 19.18 -2.64 -7.47
C SER A 14 17.74 -2.58 -7.96
N CYS A 15 17.21 -3.71 -8.45
CA CYS A 15 15.77 -3.91 -8.57
C CYS A 15 15.18 -3.83 -7.16
N ALA A 16 14.89 -2.62 -6.70
CA ALA A 16 14.23 -2.41 -5.42
C ALA A 16 12.87 -3.12 -5.47
N MET A 17 12.65 -4.04 -4.54
CA MET A 17 11.33 -4.66 -4.39
C MET A 17 10.28 -3.55 -4.18
N PRO A 18 9.05 -3.69 -4.70
CA PRO A 18 8.02 -2.68 -4.52
C PRO A 18 7.81 -2.39 -3.02
N GLN A 19 8.23 -1.20 -2.60
CA GLN A 19 8.18 -0.77 -1.22
C GLN A 19 6.76 -0.33 -0.87
N TYR A 20 6.32 -0.65 0.35
CA TYR A 20 5.08 -0.11 0.89
C TYR A 20 5.20 1.40 1.11
N VAL A 21 4.25 2.15 0.55
CA VAL A 21 4.06 3.57 0.79
C VAL A 21 3.22 3.72 2.05
N SER A 22 3.78 4.40 3.07
CA SER A 22 3.10 4.64 4.34
C SER A 22 2.07 5.75 4.20
N LYS A 23 0.87 5.54 4.74
CA LYS A 23 -0.16 6.59 4.97
C LYS A 23 -0.18 7.04 6.43
N GLY A 24 0.75 6.55 7.26
CA GLY A 24 0.90 6.90 8.67
C GLY A 24 0.22 5.93 9.62
N THR A 25 0.11 6.37 10.87
CA THR A 25 -0.51 5.61 11.97
C THR A 25 -1.68 6.39 12.51
N GLN A 26 -2.85 5.77 12.60
CA GLN A 26 -4.07 6.38 13.12
C GLN A 26 -4.67 5.47 14.18
N ASN A 27 -4.96 5.99 15.38
CA ASN A 27 -5.54 5.25 16.50
C ASN A 27 -4.88 3.88 16.79
N GLY A 28 -3.56 3.82 16.62
CA GLY A 28 -2.77 2.61 16.85
C GLY A 28 -2.83 1.57 15.72
N VAL A 29 -3.27 1.96 14.52
CA VAL A 29 -3.15 1.16 13.30
C VAL A 29 -2.21 1.84 12.33
N GLU A 30 -1.12 1.17 11.95
CA GLU A 30 -0.29 1.59 10.81
C GLU A 30 -0.97 1.18 9.50
N ILE A 31 -1.10 2.14 8.58
CA ILE A 31 -1.72 1.93 7.26
C ILE A 31 -0.66 2.19 6.19
N ALA A 32 -0.48 1.25 5.27
CA ALA A 32 0.36 1.40 4.12
C ALA A 32 -0.22 0.66 2.91
N TYR A 33 0.23 1.01 1.71
CA TYR A 33 -0.18 0.33 0.48
C TYR A 33 1.01 0.08 -0.45
N ARG A 34 0.84 -0.82 -1.39
CA ARG A 34 1.73 -0.94 -2.56
C ARG A 34 0.97 -1.43 -3.77
N TRP A 35 1.55 -1.19 -4.94
CA TRP A 35 1.10 -1.82 -6.17
C TRP A 35 1.80 -3.16 -6.38
N ASN A 36 1.01 -4.19 -6.67
CA ASN A 36 1.48 -5.46 -7.19
C ASN A 36 1.14 -5.56 -8.69
N HIS A 37 2.09 -6.00 -9.50
CA HIS A 37 1.94 -6.08 -10.96
C HIS A 37 2.14 -7.52 -11.45
N PRO A 38 1.17 -8.41 -11.19
CA PRO A 38 1.28 -9.80 -11.63
C PRO A 38 1.33 -9.90 -13.16
N VAL A 39 2.18 -10.78 -13.68
CA VAL A 39 2.34 -10.98 -15.13
C VAL A 39 1.03 -11.51 -15.73
N GLY A 40 0.57 -10.90 -16.82
CA GLY A 40 -0.65 -11.31 -17.52
C GLY A 40 -1.95 -11.00 -16.77
N LYS A 41 -1.91 -10.18 -15.72
CA LYS A 41 -3.06 -9.81 -14.89
C LYS A 41 -3.10 -8.30 -14.63
N PRO A 42 -4.28 -7.75 -14.29
CA PRO A 42 -4.38 -6.37 -13.82
C PRO A 42 -3.50 -6.12 -12.59
N SER A 43 -3.11 -4.86 -12.41
CA SER A 43 -2.42 -4.43 -11.19
C SER A 43 -3.36 -4.54 -9.98
N GLU A 44 -2.80 -4.87 -8.84
CA GLU A 44 -3.52 -5.05 -7.59
C GLU A 44 -3.01 -4.00 -6.58
N LEU A 45 -3.93 -3.30 -5.92
CA LEU A 45 -3.62 -2.46 -4.77
C LEU A 45 -3.59 -3.33 -3.52
N TRP A 46 -2.43 -3.50 -2.91
CA TRP A 46 -2.28 -4.29 -1.68
C TRP A 46 -2.17 -3.37 -0.48
N LEU A 47 -3.01 -3.58 0.53
CA LEU A 47 -2.88 -2.89 1.80
C LEU A 47 -2.03 -3.67 2.79
N ARG A 48 -1.35 -2.92 3.66
CA ARG A 48 -0.73 -3.42 4.87
C ARG A 48 -1.31 -2.67 6.05
N LEU A 49 -2.00 -3.40 6.92
CA LEU A 49 -2.61 -2.88 8.13
C LEU A 49 -1.99 -3.57 9.33
N LYS A 50 -1.48 -2.80 10.30
CA LYS A 50 -0.87 -3.35 11.50
C LYS A 50 -1.49 -2.70 12.73
N ASN A 51 -2.12 -3.49 13.58
CA ASN A 51 -2.54 -3.03 14.89
C ASN A 51 -1.33 -3.03 15.83
N THR A 52 -0.89 -1.85 16.27
CA THR A 52 0.24 -1.66 17.17
C THR A 52 -0.17 -1.59 18.63
N THR A 53 -1.44 -1.88 18.94
CA THR A 53 -1.99 -1.83 20.30
C THR A 53 -2.20 -3.22 20.88
N GLU A 54 -2.47 -3.27 22.17
CA GLU A 54 -2.82 -4.49 22.92
C GLU A 54 -4.33 -4.79 22.89
N GLN A 55 -5.11 -4.01 22.14
CA GLN A 55 -6.56 -4.16 22.03
C GLN A 55 -6.96 -4.46 20.60
N ASP A 56 -7.99 -5.26 20.42
CA ASP A 56 -8.62 -5.48 19.12
C ASP A 56 -9.24 -4.19 18.59
N LYS A 57 -9.19 -4.03 17.26
CA LYS A 57 -9.70 -2.85 16.56
C LYS A 57 -10.63 -3.26 15.43
N HIS A 58 -11.76 -2.57 15.32
CA HIS A 58 -12.57 -2.55 14.13
C HIS A 58 -12.14 -1.38 13.25
N LEU A 59 -12.04 -1.61 11.94
CA LEU A 59 -11.57 -0.64 10.96
C LEU A 59 -12.57 -0.56 9.81
N ASP A 60 -13.04 0.65 9.54
CA ASP A 60 -13.74 1.02 8.31
C ASP A 60 -12.88 2.05 7.55
N LEU A 61 -12.33 1.62 6.41
CA LEU A 61 -11.43 2.37 5.57
C LEU A 61 -12.08 2.67 4.21
N GLY A 62 -12.13 3.95 3.85
CA GLY A 62 -12.39 4.42 2.48
C GLY A 62 -11.08 4.80 1.80
N ILE A 63 -10.89 4.33 0.56
CA ILE A 63 -9.66 4.47 -0.19
C ILE A 63 -9.99 5.01 -1.58
N ASP A 64 -9.45 6.18 -1.91
CA ASP A 64 -9.65 6.80 -3.21
C ASP A 64 -8.41 6.61 -4.08
N LEU A 65 -8.66 6.23 -5.33
CA LEU A 65 -7.66 6.15 -6.38
C LEU A 65 -7.79 7.36 -7.30
N TYR A 66 -6.77 8.20 -7.34
CA TYR A 66 -6.71 9.40 -8.16
C TYR A 66 -5.86 9.19 -9.41
N TYR A 67 -6.25 9.87 -10.48
CA TYR A 67 -5.40 10.07 -11.65
C TYR A 67 -5.63 11.48 -12.18
N GLN A 68 -4.55 12.22 -12.42
CA GLN A 68 -4.60 13.60 -12.91
C GLN A 68 -5.52 14.52 -12.08
N GLY A 69 -5.45 14.39 -10.74
CA GLY A 69 -6.21 15.22 -9.80
C GLY A 69 -7.71 14.91 -9.70
N ARG A 70 -8.17 13.75 -10.20
CA ARG A 70 -9.57 13.31 -10.09
C ARG A 70 -9.66 11.94 -9.46
N THR A 71 -10.58 11.76 -8.49
CA THR A 71 -10.95 10.42 -8.01
C THR A 71 -11.56 9.65 -9.17
N LEU A 72 -10.96 8.53 -9.54
CA LEU A 72 -11.48 7.64 -10.58
C LEU A 72 -12.19 6.43 -10.00
N GLU A 73 -11.77 5.98 -8.83
CA GLU A 73 -12.30 4.77 -8.19
C GLU A 73 -12.19 4.89 -6.68
N MET A 74 -13.13 4.28 -5.96
CA MET A 74 -13.16 4.24 -4.50
C MET A 74 -13.30 2.79 -4.06
N PHE A 75 -12.53 2.41 -3.04
CA PHE A 75 -12.61 1.11 -2.40
C PHE A 75 -12.98 1.28 -0.93
N GLU A 76 -13.63 0.25 -0.39
CA GLU A 76 -13.95 0.18 1.03
C GLU A 76 -13.39 -1.11 1.63
N ALA A 77 -12.88 -1.00 2.85
CA ALA A 77 -12.45 -2.14 3.64
C ALA A 77 -13.05 -2.04 5.04
N ASP A 78 -13.86 -3.06 5.37
CA ASP A 78 -14.40 -3.29 6.70
C ASP A 78 -13.73 -4.55 7.25
N THR A 79 -12.99 -4.40 8.35
CA THR A 79 -12.26 -5.51 8.94
C THR A 79 -12.06 -5.37 10.45
N CYS A 80 -11.73 -6.48 11.10
CA CYS A 80 -11.29 -6.50 12.49
C CYS A 80 -9.84 -6.96 12.58
N LEU A 81 -9.00 -6.19 13.27
CA LEU A 81 -7.60 -6.51 13.54
C LEU A 81 -7.41 -6.81 15.03
N ARG A 82 -6.99 -8.04 15.33
CA ARG A 82 -6.59 -8.42 16.69
C ARG A 82 -5.38 -7.62 17.16
N ALA A 83 -5.20 -7.53 18.48
CA ALA A 83 -4.01 -6.95 19.09
C ALA A 83 -2.71 -7.48 18.45
N GLY A 84 -1.81 -6.59 18.04
CA GLY A 84 -0.54 -6.94 17.39
C GLY A 84 -0.63 -7.53 15.98
N GLN A 85 -1.82 -7.73 15.42
CA GLN A 85 -2.00 -8.41 14.13
C GLN A 85 -1.52 -7.55 12.96
N LEU A 86 -0.94 -8.23 11.95
CA LEU A 86 -0.56 -7.67 10.66
C LEU A 86 -1.37 -8.35 9.55
N LEU A 87 -2.12 -7.56 8.78
CA LEU A 87 -2.72 -7.96 7.50
C LEU A 87 -1.84 -7.43 6.37
N ASN A 88 -1.50 -8.25 5.37
CA ASN A 88 -0.50 -7.89 4.36
C ASN A 88 -0.85 -8.38 2.94
N GLY A 89 -1.60 -7.57 2.21
CA GLY A 89 -2.00 -7.82 0.83
C GLY A 89 -2.71 -9.16 0.68
N LYS A 90 -2.29 -9.97 -0.29
CA LYS A 90 -2.94 -11.25 -0.61
C LYS A 90 -2.75 -12.34 0.47
N LEU A 91 -1.71 -12.23 1.29
CA LEU A 91 -1.47 -13.18 2.40
C LEU A 91 -2.20 -12.63 3.64
N ASN A 92 -3.38 -13.18 3.92
CA ASN A 92 -4.21 -12.84 5.06
C ASN A 92 -4.58 -11.35 5.15
N GLY A 93 -4.88 -10.69 4.02
CA GLY A 93 -5.12 -9.25 4.05
C GLY A 93 -6.09 -8.76 3.00
N ILE A 94 -5.94 -7.47 2.71
CA ILE A 94 -6.90 -6.66 1.97
C ILE A 94 -6.22 -6.18 0.70
N TYR A 95 -6.83 -6.49 -0.44
CA TYR A 95 -6.36 -6.03 -1.73
C TYR A 95 -7.54 -5.70 -2.65
N PHE A 96 -7.28 -4.83 -3.61
CA PHE A 96 -8.27 -4.38 -4.59
C PHE A 96 -7.69 -4.50 -6.00
N ILE A 97 -8.55 -4.75 -6.98
CA ILE A 97 -8.20 -4.73 -8.40
C ILE A 97 -8.93 -3.53 -8.99
N PRO A 98 -8.23 -2.47 -9.41
CA PRO A 98 -8.86 -1.34 -10.06
C PRO A 98 -9.49 -1.73 -11.40
N GLU A 99 -10.71 -1.26 -11.62
CA GLU A 99 -11.44 -1.45 -12.87
C GLU A 99 -11.33 -0.22 -13.78
N ARG A 100 -11.13 0.98 -13.20
CA ARG A 100 -11.19 2.25 -13.93
C ARG A 100 -9.82 2.87 -14.19
N VAL A 101 -8.81 2.50 -13.42
CA VAL A 101 -7.42 2.94 -13.62
C VAL A 101 -6.61 1.79 -14.21
N THR A 102 -6.04 2.03 -15.38
CA THR A 102 -5.32 0.98 -16.12
C THR A 102 -3.98 0.67 -15.48
N THR A 103 -3.49 -0.55 -15.74
CA THR A 103 -2.13 -0.95 -15.31
C THR A 103 -1.03 -0.05 -15.88
N ALA A 104 -1.22 0.50 -17.08
CA ALA A 104 -0.26 1.43 -17.66
C ALA A 104 -0.19 2.74 -16.85
N GLN A 105 -1.34 3.30 -16.49
CA GLN A 105 -1.44 4.51 -15.65
C GLN A 105 -0.89 4.30 -14.23
N ILE A 106 -1.02 3.09 -13.68
CA ILE A 106 -0.44 2.79 -12.37
C ILE A 106 1.09 2.70 -12.47
N LYS A 107 1.60 2.04 -13.52
CA LYS A 107 3.05 1.84 -13.72
C LYS A 107 3.80 3.10 -14.12
N ASP A 108 3.13 4.09 -14.72
CA ASP A 108 3.73 5.39 -15.02
C ASP A 108 3.91 6.29 -13.77
N GLY A 109 3.32 5.88 -12.63
CA GLY A 109 3.46 6.56 -11.34
C GLY A 109 2.47 7.70 -11.12
N SER A 110 1.55 7.96 -12.05
CA SER A 110 0.58 9.06 -11.95
C SER A 110 -0.71 8.68 -11.21
N ALA A 111 -0.84 7.42 -10.78
CA ALA A 111 -1.95 6.95 -9.97
C ALA A 111 -1.63 7.13 -8.46
N GLU A 112 -2.40 7.98 -7.79
CA GLU A 112 -2.23 8.29 -6.37
C GLU A 112 -3.29 7.58 -5.53
N VAL A 113 -2.92 7.15 -4.32
CA VAL A 113 -3.82 6.44 -3.40
C VAL A 113 -3.94 7.24 -2.10
N GLU A 114 -5.16 7.60 -1.74
CA GLU A 114 -5.47 8.30 -0.49
C GLU A 114 -6.45 7.52 0.38
N THR A 115 -6.32 7.69 1.69
CA THR A 115 -7.28 7.19 2.67
C THR A 115 -8.25 8.32 3.00
N THR A 116 -9.47 8.26 2.47
CA THR A 116 -10.47 9.35 2.56
C THR A 116 -11.42 9.21 3.74
N ARG A 117 -11.67 7.96 4.18
CA ARG A 117 -12.35 7.65 5.45
C ARG A 117 -11.45 6.72 6.26
N THR A 118 -11.27 7.00 7.54
CA THR A 118 -10.53 6.11 8.45
C THR A 118 -11.22 6.15 9.80
N LEU A 119 -12.15 5.23 10.01
CA LEU A 119 -12.79 5.00 11.30
C LEU A 119 -12.13 3.80 11.96
N ILE A 120 -11.59 4.00 13.16
CA ILE A 120 -10.88 2.97 13.91
C ILE A 120 -11.37 3.02 15.35
N GLU A 121 -12.00 1.94 15.80
CA GLU A 121 -12.66 1.86 17.11
C GLU A 121 -12.23 0.59 17.84
N PRO A 122 -12.22 0.59 19.19
CA PRO A 122 -12.05 -0.64 19.95
C PRO A 122 -13.13 -1.67 19.60
N ALA A 123 -12.75 -2.94 19.48
CA ALA A 123 -13.69 -4.03 19.21
C ALA A 123 -13.27 -5.31 19.94
N SER A 124 -14.00 -6.40 19.73
CA SER A 124 -13.58 -7.75 20.10
C SER A 124 -13.69 -8.62 18.86
N CYS A 125 -12.56 -8.97 18.26
CA CYS A 125 -12.57 -9.72 17.01
C CYS A 125 -12.96 -11.19 17.28
N PRO A 126 -13.75 -11.82 16.40
CA PRO A 126 -14.07 -13.24 16.50
C PRO A 126 -12.80 -14.11 16.35
#